data_AF-A0A1A8ITE3-F1
#
_entry.id   AF-A0A1A8ITE3-F1
#
_cell.length_a   1.000
_cell.length_b   1.000
_cell.length_c   1.000
_cell.angle_alpha   90.00
_cell.angle_beta   90.00
_cell.angle_gamma   90.00
#
_symmetry.space_group_name_H-M   'P 1'
#
loop_
_entity.id
_entity.type
_entity.pdbx_description
1 polymer ?
#
loop_
_entity_poly.entity_id
_entity_poly.type
_entity_poly.pdbx_seq_one_letter_code
_entity_poly.pdbx_strand_id
1 'polypeptide(L)' 'VSELILSKEQLYEMFQQILGIRKFEHQLLYNACQLDNVDEQAAQIRRELDGRLQLAEKTARERRYPKFVSADMEA' A
#
# COMPACT_ATOMS: atom_id res chain seq x y z
N VAL A 1 14.00 24.59 23.19
CA VAL A 1 13.87 23.61 22.10
C VAL A 1 12.42 23.64 21.68
N SER A 2 12.10 24.17 20.49
CA SER A 2 10.71 24.22 20.01
C SER A 2 10.30 22.82 19.58
N GLU A 3 9.19 22.33 20.11
CA GLU A 3 8.60 21.06 19.70
C GLU A 3 8.13 21.19 18.24
N LEU A 4 8.61 20.32 17.35
CA LEU A 4 8.19 20.32 15.95
C LEU A 4 6.79 19.72 15.88
N ILE A 5 5.77 20.57 15.79
CA ILE A 5 4.39 20.13 15.56
C ILE A 5 4.17 20.02 14.05
N LEU A 6 4.09 18.78 13.57
CA LEU A 6 3.80 18.48 12.16
C LEU A 6 2.29 18.49 11.91
N SER A 7 1.87 18.99 10.75
CA SER A 7 0.49 18.88 10.29
C SER A 7 0.16 17.43 9.91
N LYS A 8 -1.15 17.11 9.81
CA LYS A 8 -1.60 15.79 9.32
C LYS A 8 -1.07 15.47 7.92
N GLU A 9 -0.97 16.46 7.05
CA GLU A 9 -0.43 16.31 5.69
C GLU A 9 1.08 16.04 5.73
N GLN A 10 1.82 16.76 6.58
CA GLN A 10 3.26 16.53 6.74
C GLN A 10 3.55 15.14 7.30
N LEU A 11 2.77 14.67 8.27
CA LEU A 11 2.86 13.29 8.75
C LEU A 11 2.50 12.29 7.65
N TYR A 12 1.47 12.57 6.86
CA TYR A 12 1.06 11.71 5.75
C TYR A 12 2.20 11.54 4.73
N GLU A 13 2.82 12.65 4.31
CA GLU A 13 3.93 12.62 3.35
C GLU A 13 5.17 11.96 3.95
N MET A 14 5.49 12.26 5.20
CA MET A 14 6.62 11.66 5.90
C MET A 14 6.47 10.14 6.01
N PHE A 15 5.29 9.64 6.41
CA PHE A 15 5.04 8.20 6.52
C PHE A 15 5.00 7.52 5.15
N GLN A 16 4.42 8.16 4.13
CA GLN A 16 4.49 7.65 2.75
C GLN A 16 5.95 7.47 2.32
N GLN A 17 6.82 8.45 2.60
CA GLN A 17 8.23 8.41 2.24
C GLN A 17 9.00 7.34 3.03
N ILE A 18 8.77 7.22 4.34
CA ILE A 18 9.41 6.20 5.19
C ILE A 18 9.02 4.78 4.74
N LEU A 19 7.75 4.56 4.42
CA LEU A 19 7.24 3.25 3.99
C LEU A 19 7.66 2.91 2.55
N GLY A 20 8.08 3.88 1.75
CA GLY A 20 8.47 3.67 0.36
C GLY A 20 7.34 3.18 -0.55
N ILE A 21 6.09 3.52 -0.23
CA ILE A 21 4.89 3.06 -0.95
C ILE A 21 4.26 4.17 -1.79
N ARG A 22 3.45 3.79 -2.77
CA ARG A 22 2.75 4.76 -3.63
C ARG A 22 1.65 5.47 -2.84
N LYS A 23 1.30 6.69 -3.28
CA LYS A 23 0.26 7.51 -2.63
C LYS A 23 -1.05 6.77 -2.39
N PHE A 24 -1.50 5.93 -3.34
CA PHE A 24 -2.74 5.18 -3.17
C PHE A 24 -2.61 4.06 -2.12
N GLU A 25 -1.46 3.39 -2.03
CA GLU A 25 -1.20 2.35 -1.02
C GLU A 25 -1.17 2.98 0.36
N HIS A 26 -0.56 4.16 0.48
CA HIS A 26 -0.59 4.93 1.71
C HIS A 26 -2.00 5.41 2.08
N GLN A 27 -2.81 5.82 1.10
CA GLN A 27 -4.20 6.23 1.34
C GLN A 27 -5.06 5.07 1.88
N LEU A 28 -4.84 3.85 1.38
CA LEU A 28 -5.54 2.65 1.88
C LEU A 28 -5.17 2.37 3.34
N LEU A 29 -3.87 2.44 3.68
CA LEU A 29 -3.40 2.27 5.06
C LEU A 29 -3.94 3.38 5.97
N TYR A 30 -3.88 4.64 5.52
CA TYR A 30 -4.39 5.78 6.25
C TYR A 30 -5.88 5.60 6.57
N ASN A 31 -6.70 5.21 5.60
CA ASN A 31 -8.13 4.98 5.79
C ASN A 31 -8.41 3.83 6.77
N ALA A 32 -7.64 2.73 6.69
CA ALA A 32 -7.79 1.62 7.62
C ALA A 32 -7.44 2.03 9.06
N CYS A 33 -6.43 2.87 9.24
CA CYS A 33 -6.02 3.39 10.55
C CYS A 33 -6.93 4.48 11.12
N GLN A 34 -7.89 4.99 10.35
CA GLN A 34 -8.91 5.92 10.84
C GLN A 34 -10.12 5.22 11.46
N LEU A 35 -10.21 3.89 11.41
CA LEU A 35 -11.32 3.16 12.01
C LEU A 35 -11.24 3.21 13.53
N ASP A 36 -12.35 3.57 14.18
CA ASP A 36 -12.45 3.78 15.63
C ASP A 36 -12.37 2.47 16.43
N ASN A 37 -12.54 1.31 15.76
CA ASN A 37 -12.47 -0.01 16.36
C ASN A 37 -11.36 -0.86 15.71
N VAL A 38 -10.49 -1.43 16.55
CA VAL A 38 -9.39 -2.32 16.14
C VAL A 38 -9.90 -3.53 15.36
N ASP A 39 -11.08 -4.06 15.69
CA ASP A 39 -11.65 -5.19 14.96
C ASP A 39 -12.07 -4.80 13.54
N GLU A 40 -12.61 -3.59 13.36
CA GLU A 40 -12.97 -3.06 12.05
C GLU A 40 -11.71 -2.77 11.23
N GLN A 41 -10.68 -2.19 11.86
CA GLN A 41 -9.36 -1.98 11.24
C GLN A 41 -8.78 -3.30 10.73
N ALA A 42 -8.78 -4.32 11.58
CA ALA A 42 -8.29 -5.64 11.22
C ALA A 42 -9.14 -6.28 10.09
N ALA A 43 -10.47 -6.10 10.10
CA ALA A 43 -11.35 -6.57 9.05
C ALA A 43 -11.12 -5.84 7.70
N GLN A 44 -10.81 -4.54 7.72
CA GLN A 44 -10.49 -3.79 6.50
C GLN A 44 -9.13 -4.21 5.93
N ILE A 45 -8.09 -4.33 6.77
CA ILE A 45 -6.76 -4.79 6.34
C ILE A 45 -6.85 -6.19 5.72
N ARG A 46 -7.58 -7.12 6.36
CA ARG A 46 -7.80 -8.47 5.82
C ARG A 46 -8.47 -8.45 4.45
N ARG A 47 -9.50 -7.61 4.25
CA ARG A 47 -10.21 -7.49 2.96
C ARG A 47 -9.29 -6.98 1.85
N GLU A 48 -8.47 -5.98 2.11
CA GLU A 48 -7.52 -5.46 1.11
C GLU A 48 -6.42 -6.49 0.77
N LEU A 49 -5.90 -7.19 1.79
CA LEU A 49 -4.92 -8.26 1.59
C LEU A 49 -5.51 -9.42 0.77
N ASP A 50 -6.75 -9.82 1.05
CA ASP A 50 -7.44 -10.86 0.28
C ASP A 50 -7.63 -10.45 -1.19
N GLY A 51 -8.03 -9.20 -1.45
CA GLY A 51 -8.14 -8.68 -2.83
C GLY A 51 -6.81 -8.73 -3.59
N ARG A 52 -5.69 -8.40 -2.92
CA ARG A 52 -4.34 -8.51 -3.50
C ARG A 52 -3.92 -9.95 -3.76
N LEU A 53 -4.25 -10.88 -2.86
CA LEU A 53 -3.96 -12.30 -3.01
C LEU A 53 -4.73 -12.88 -4.20
N GLN A 54 -6.04 -12.62 -4.30
CA GLN A 54 -6.87 -13.06 -5.42
C GLN A 54 -6.33 -12.55 -6.77
N LEU A 55 -5.87 -11.30 -6.82
CA LEU A 55 -5.27 -10.75 -8.04
C LEU A 55 -3.97 -11.47 -8.39
N ALA A 56 -3.09 -11.72 -7.42
CA ALA A 56 -1.85 -12.45 -7.63
C ALA A 56 -2.09 -13.89 -8.10
N GLU A 57 -3.04 -14.59 -7.49
CA GLU A 57 -3.45 -15.94 -7.88
C GLU A 57 -4.03 -15.98 -9.30
N LYS A 58 -4.85 -14.99 -9.66
CA LYS A 58 -5.39 -14.85 -11.02
C LYS A 58 -4.27 -14.64 -12.03
N THR A 59 -3.33 -13.73 -11.78
CA THR A 59 -2.17 -13.50 -12.66
C THR A 59 -1.32 -14.75 -12.82
N ALA A 60 -1.08 -15.48 -11.72
CA ALA A 60 -0.32 -16.73 -11.74
C ALA A 60 -1.01 -17.82 -12.56
N ARG A 61 -2.34 -17.96 -12.41
CA ARG A 61 -3.16 -18.93 -13.15
C ARG A 61 -3.23 -18.62 -14.64
N GLU A 62 -3.43 -17.35 -14.99
CA GLU A 62 -3.51 -16.91 -16.38
C GLU A 62 -2.14 -16.94 -17.09
N ARG A 63 -1.04 -17.16 -16.34
CA ARG A 63 0.35 -17.02 -16.80
C ARG A 63 0.60 -15.70 -17.54
N ARG A 64 -0.25 -14.71 -17.27
CA ARG A 64 -0.25 -13.41 -17.93
C ARG A 64 0.56 -12.45 -17.08
N TYR A 65 1.81 -12.81 -16.88
CA TYR A 65 2.78 -11.91 -16.28
C TYR A 65 2.97 -10.75 -17.26
N PRO A 66 2.92 -9.49 -16.81
CA PRO A 66 3.41 -8.41 -17.65
C PRO A 66 4.85 -8.75 -18.02
N LYS A 67 5.13 -8.89 -19.33
CA LYS A 67 6.50 -9.06 -19.79
C LYS A 67 7.23 -7.79 -19.39
N PHE A 68 8.09 -7.87 -18.37
CA PHE A 68 9.10 -6.84 -18.13
C PHE A 68 10.11 -6.97 -19.27
N VAL A 69 9.79 -6.39 -20.42
CA VAL A 69 10.79 -6.17 -21.46
C VAL A 69 11.52 -4.90 -21.06
N SER A 70 12.49 -5.03 -20.15
CA SER A 70 13.58 -4.06 -20.11
C SER A 70 14.49 -4.37 -21.28
N ALA A 71 14.84 -3.35 -22.07
CA ALA A 71 15.64 -3.49 -23.29
C ALA A 71 17.02 -4.17 -23.07
N ASP A 72 17.47 -4.30 -21.82
CA ASP A 72 18.78 -4.88 -21.46
C ASP A 72 18.73 -6.36 -21.04
N MET A 73 17.58 -7.05 -21.12
CA MET A 73 17.49 -8.48 -20.74
C MET A 73 17.78 -9.47 -21.90
N GLU A 74 18.13 -8.99 -23.09
CA GLU A 74 18.57 -9.81 -24.23
C GLU A 74 20.00 -9.45 -24.67
N ALA A 75 20.97 -9.56 -23.76
CA ALA A 75 22.40 -9.54 -24.10
C ALA A 75 23.16 -10.63 -23.33
#